data_AF-A0A662FIG2-F1
#
_entry.id   AF-A0A662FIG2-F1
#
_cell.length_a   1.000
_cell.length_b   1.000
_cell.length_c   1.000
_cell.angle_alpha   90.00
_cell.angle_beta   90.00
_cell.angle_gamma   90.00
#
_symmetry.space_group_name_H-M   'P 1'
#
loop_
_entity.id
_entity.type
_entity.pdbx_description
1 polymer ?
#
loop_
_entity_poly.entity_id
_entity_poly.type
_entity_poly.pdbx_seq_one_letter_code
_entity_poly.pdbx_strand_id
1 'polypeptide(L)'
;KIESKDYKGKVFNLEVEDDNSYISEALAVHNCWTPWFGVFGSKSGFDSLKEAFQDQVKHIHAIETGLSSDPPMNWRLKELDSINLVSFSDAHSFWPWRIGREATVFEFKELTYDNLIKAIRTGNGLKETVEFFPEGGKYHFDGHRNCGVCFSPEESKKHNLICPVCKKPLTLGVEFRVEQLATRHPGKKPDSARPFKSLIPLMELISAITKSSVSSQKNWKIFYELIKNFGNEFNVLLNAPIDSIKSISNDKIADYIERNRNQKIKFKPGFDGEYGKPLFEDKESQETQKRLNASQKSLNEF
;
A
#
# COMPACT_ATOMS: atom_id res chain seq x y z
N LYS A 1 -27.82 1.60 37.90
CA LYS A 1 -28.25 3.01 37.88
C LYS A 1 -27.05 3.83 37.44
N ILE A 2 -27.15 4.56 36.33
CA ILE A 2 -26.09 5.50 35.91
C ILE A 2 -26.20 6.72 36.83
N GLU A 3 -25.13 7.05 37.55
CA GLU A 3 -25.05 8.29 38.33
C GLU A 3 -24.59 9.43 37.43
N SER A 4 -25.50 10.37 37.16
CA SER A 4 -25.18 11.67 36.56
C SER A 4 -24.91 12.69 37.68
N LYS A 5 -23.86 13.51 37.51
CA LYS A 5 -23.49 14.59 38.43
C LYS A 5 -23.12 15.82 37.62
N ASP A 6 -23.49 17.00 38.09
CA ASP A 6 -23.11 18.26 37.45
C ASP A 6 -21.61 18.50 37.56
N TYR A 7 -20.95 18.72 36.43
CA TYR A 7 -19.53 19.04 36.37
C TYR A 7 -19.30 20.48 36.87
N LYS A 8 -18.53 20.64 37.95
CA LYS A 8 -18.21 21.94 38.56
C LYS A 8 -16.84 22.52 38.17
N GLY A 9 -16.15 21.90 37.20
CA GLY A 9 -14.86 22.40 36.70
C GLY A 9 -15.03 23.54 35.69
N LYS A 10 -13.93 24.21 35.35
CA LYS A 10 -13.92 25.16 34.22
C LYS A 10 -14.16 24.38 32.94
N VAL A 11 -15.27 24.67 32.26
CA VAL A 11 -15.50 24.24 30.89
C VAL A 11 -14.87 25.31 30.00
N PHE A 12 -13.82 24.94 29.28
CA PHE A 12 -13.28 25.79 28.23
C PHE A 12 -14.15 25.57 27.00
N ASN A 13 -15.11 26.47 26.77
CA ASN A 13 -15.76 26.55 25.46
C ASN A 13 -14.70 27.03 24.48
N LEU A 14 -14.21 26.13 23.63
CA LEU A 14 -13.53 26.52 22.40
C LEU A 14 -14.63 27.04 21.46
N GLU A 15 -14.99 28.30 21.63
CA GLU A 15 -15.73 29.03 20.59
C GLU A 15 -14.71 29.46 19.54
N VAL A 16 -14.94 29.05 18.29
CA VAL A 16 -14.19 29.56 17.15
C VAL A 16 -14.69 30.99 16.94
N GLU A 17 -13.94 31.98 17.43
CA GLU A 17 -14.32 33.41 17.35
C GLU A 17 -14.41 33.89 15.91
N ASP A 18 -13.56 33.35 15.02
CA ASP A 18 -13.57 33.58 13.57
C ASP A 18 -13.26 32.28 12.82
N ASP A 19 -14.12 31.91 11.87
CA ASP A 19 -13.87 30.80 10.96
C ASP A 19 -12.78 31.18 9.95
N ASN A 20 -11.53 31.03 10.39
CA ASN A 20 -10.34 31.13 9.53
C ASN A 20 -10.09 29.82 8.75
N SER A 21 -11.11 28.98 8.53
CA SER A 21 -10.97 27.86 7.60
C SER A 21 -10.74 28.41 6.19
N TYR A 22 -9.47 28.54 5.84
CA TYR A 22 -9.08 28.63 4.45
C TYR A 22 -9.53 27.31 3.79
N ILE A 23 -10.18 27.40 2.63
CA ILE A 23 -10.34 26.25 1.75
C ILE A 23 -8.92 25.70 1.56
N SER A 24 -8.67 24.48 2.03
CA SER A 24 -7.36 23.84 1.89
C SER A 24 -6.89 24.01 0.45
N GLU A 25 -5.76 24.69 0.27
CA GLU A 25 -5.26 25.04 -1.07
C GLU A 25 -4.95 23.80 -1.91
N ALA A 26 -4.82 22.63 -1.28
CA ALA A 26 -4.79 21.33 -1.93
C ALA A 26 -5.72 20.36 -1.20
N LEU A 27 -6.67 19.75 -1.92
CA LEU A 27 -7.33 18.53 -1.47
C LEU A 27 -6.60 17.33 -2.06
N ALA A 28 -6.02 16.54 -1.17
CA ALA A 28 -5.54 15.19 -1.47
C ALA A 28 -6.46 14.19 -0.79
N VAL A 29 -6.95 13.21 -1.54
CA VAL A 29 -7.79 12.15 -0.97
C VAL A 29 -6.89 11.06 -0.41
N HIS A 30 -6.94 10.86 0.90
CA HIS A 30 -6.11 9.89 1.63
C HIS A 30 -6.59 8.45 1.42
N ASN A 31 -5.64 7.51 1.29
CA ASN A 31 -5.83 6.05 1.31
C ASN A 31 -7.05 5.54 0.55
N CYS A 32 -7.12 5.86 -0.75
CA CYS A 32 -8.37 5.81 -1.52
C CYS A 32 -9.01 4.42 -1.64
N TRP A 33 -8.24 3.33 -1.55
CA TRP A 33 -8.74 1.96 -1.69
C TRP A 33 -8.87 1.17 -0.38
N THR A 34 -8.58 1.78 0.77
CA THR A 34 -8.74 1.10 2.06
C THR A 34 -10.21 0.67 2.22
N PRO A 35 -10.51 -0.60 2.60
CA PRO A 35 -11.88 -1.11 2.58
C PRO A 35 -12.90 -0.27 3.36
N TRP A 36 -12.46 0.30 4.48
CA TRP A 36 -13.20 1.27 5.27
C TRP A 36 -12.56 2.66 5.12
N PHE A 37 -13.40 3.69 5.05
CA PHE A 37 -13.01 5.11 4.99
C PHE A 37 -12.21 5.54 3.75
N GLY A 38 -11.76 4.61 2.89
CA GLY A 38 -11.26 4.94 1.56
C GLY A 38 -12.40 5.36 0.63
N VAL A 39 -12.18 6.38 -0.21
CA VAL A 39 -13.21 6.89 -1.13
C VAL A 39 -13.73 5.81 -2.09
N PHE A 40 -12.90 4.86 -2.50
CA PHE A 40 -13.28 3.71 -3.34
C PHE A 40 -13.37 2.41 -2.54
N GLY A 41 -13.34 2.49 -1.20
CA GLY A 41 -13.30 1.34 -0.31
C GLY A 41 -14.44 0.34 -0.55
N SER A 42 -14.14 -0.95 -0.45
CA SER A 42 -15.10 -2.03 -0.75
C SER A 42 -16.26 -2.17 0.24
N LYS A 43 -16.21 -1.50 1.40
CA LYS A 43 -17.25 -1.56 2.44
C LYS A 43 -18.01 -0.25 2.64
N SER A 44 -17.34 0.89 2.50
CA SER A 44 -17.93 2.21 2.79
C SER A 44 -17.62 3.26 1.71
N GLY A 45 -17.07 2.86 0.57
CA GLY A 45 -16.69 3.76 -0.50
C GLY A 45 -17.83 4.06 -1.47
N PHE A 46 -17.51 4.92 -2.43
CA PHE A 46 -18.31 5.39 -3.54
C PHE A 46 -17.78 4.79 -4.84
N ASP A 47 -18.58 4.86 -5.91
CA ASP A 47 -18.19 4.35 -7.24
C ASP A 47 -17.47 5.42 -8.09
N SER A 48 -17.45 6.68 -7.65
CA SER A 48 -16.69 7.78 -8.29
C SER A 48 -16.34 8.90 -7.31
N LEU A 49 -15.34 9.73 -7.64
CA LEU A 49 -15.03 10.93 -6.85
C LEU A 49 -16.17 11.95 -6.92
N LYS A 50 -16.86 12.04 -8.08
CA LYS A 50 -18.02 12.92 -8.23
C LYS A 50 -19.17 12.54 -7.30
N GLU A 51 -19.39 11.25 -7.04
CA GLU A 51 -20.40 10.81 -6.07
C GLU A 51 -20.02 11.24 -4.64
N ALA A 52 -18.75 11.07 -4.27
CA ALA A 52 -18.25 11.40 -2.95
C ALA A 52 -18.18 12.92 -2.67
N PHE A 53 -17.73 13.70 -3.65
CA PHE A 53 -17.36 15.11 -3.48
C PHE A 53 -18.22 16.08 -4.29
N GLN A 54 -19.15 15.59 -5.11
CA GLN A 54 -20.05 16.39 -5.93
C GLN A 54 -19.30 17.43 -6.78
N ASP A 55 -19.66 18.70 -6.66
CA ASP A 55 -19.05 19.80 -7.39
C ASP A 55 -17.66 20.20 -6.87
N GLN A 56 -17.27 19.70 -5.69
CA GLN A 56 -15.96 19.93 -5.09
C GLN A 56 -14.85 19.05 -5.69
N VAL A 57 -15.19 18.05 -6.51
CA VAL A 57 -14.21 17.18 -7.19
C VAL A 57 -13.16 17.97 -7.98
N LYS A 58 -13.53 19.16 -8.50
CA LYS A 58 -12.63 20.07 -9.22
C LYS A 58 -11.45 20.60 -8.40
N HIS A 59 -11.52 20.48 -7.07
CA HIS A 59 -10.49 20.91 -6.13
C HIS A 59 -9.57 19.76 -5.68
N ILE A 60 -9.85 18.52 -6.11
CA ILE A 60 -9.02 17.36 -5.82
C ILE A 60 -7.91 17.30 -6.86
N HIS A 61 -6.68 17.49 -6.41
CA HIS A 61 -5.52 17.53 -7.29
C HIS A 61 -4.60 16.33 -7.14
N ALA A 62 -4.70 15.62 -6.01
CA ALA A 62 -3.95 14.42 -5.75
C ALA A 62 -4.82 13.36 -5.07
N ILE A 63 -4.43 12.11 -5.24
CA ILE A 63 -5.00 10.98 -4.54
C ILE A 63 -3.87 10.10 -4.04
N GLU A 64 -3.99 9.69 -2.79
CA GLU A 64 -3.03 8.83 -2.13
C GLU A 64 -3.37 7.39 -2.44
N THR A 65 -2.40 6.66 -3.02
CA THR A 65 -2.49 5.22 -3.30
C THR A 65 -2.82 4.47 -2.02
N GLY A 66 -2.02 4.71 -0.99
CA GLY A 66 -2.11 4.09 0.33
C GLY A 66 -1.83 2.59 0.29
N LEU A 67 -1.65 2.03 1.49
CA LEU A 67 -1.12 0.68 1.73
C LEU A 67 -1.92 -0.51 1.15
N SER A 68 -3.08 -0.24 0.56
CA SER A 68 -3.96 -1.25 -0.02
C SER A 68 -3.94 -1.26 -1.55
N SER A 69 -3.25 -0.30 -2.19
CA SER A 69 -3.16 -0.21 -3.63
C SER A 69 -1.83 0.36 -4.09
N ASP A 70 -1.53 0.22 -5.37
CA ASP A 70 -0.36 0.79 -6.01
C ASP A 70 -0.75 1.56 -7.29
N PRO A 71 0.19 2.23 -7.97
CA PRO A 71 -0.10 2.93 -9.21
C PRO A 71 -0.73 2.03 -10.30
N PRO A 72 -0.26 0.79 -10.57
CA PRO A 72 -0.94 -0.14 -11.47
C PRO A 72 -2.41 -0.37 -11.18
N MET A 73 -2.81 -0.52 -9.91
CA MET A 73 -4.22 -0.64 -9.51
C MET A 73 -5.00 0.65 -9.79
N ASN A 74 -4.42 1.81 -9.46
CA ASN A 74 -5.06 3.11 -9.68
C ASN A 74 -5.20 3.48 -11.16
N TRP A 75 -4.22 3.13 -12.00
CA TRP A 75 -4.24 3.34 -13.46
C TRP A 75 -5.42 2.65 -14.16
N ARG A 76 -6.04 1.66 -13.50
CA ARG A 76 -7.22 0.96 -14.02
C ARG A 76 -8.45 1.86 -14.08
N LEU A 77 -8.50 2.95 -13.29
CA LEU A 77 -9.62 3.88 -13.23
C LEU A 77 -9.30 5.18 -13.97
N LYS A 78 -9.95 5.41 -15.13
CA LYS A 78 -9.72 6.58 -15.99
C LYS A 78 -10.05 7.91 -15.31
N GLU A 79 -10.95 7.92 -14.33
CA GLU A 79 -11.25 9.11 -13.53
C GLU A 79 -10.00 9.66 -12.82
N LEU A 80 -9.01 8.81 -12.53
CA LEU A 80 -7.77 9.19 -11.85
C LEU A 80 -6.66 9.69 -12.79
N ASP A 81 -6.84 9.62 -14.11
CA ASP A 81 -5.79 10.02 -15.06
C ASP A 81 -5.35 11.48 -14.95
N SER A 82 -6.30 12.35 -14.57
CA SER A 82 -6.08 13.79 -14.40
C SER A 82 -5.69 14.18 -12.98
N ILE A 83 -5.51 13.21 -12.08
CA ILE A 83 -5.21 13.42 -10.67
C ILE A 83 -3.81 12.89 -10.39
N ASN A 84 -3.02 13.63 -9.62
CA ASN A 84 -1.68 13.18 -9.28
C ASN A 84 -1.73 12.04 -8.26
N LEU A 85 -1.03 10.94 -8.55
CA LEU A 85 -0.81 9.91 -7.56
C LEU A 85 0.30 10.36 -6.60
N VAL A 86 0.00 10.31 -5.31
CA VAL A 86 0.96 10.50 -4.21
C VAL A 86 0.90 9.28 -3.30
N SER A 87 1.91 9.10 -2.48
CA SER A 87 2.04 7.95 -1.58
C SER A 87 2.71 8.39 -0.28
N PHE A 88 2.09 8.03 0.85
CA PHE A 88 2.58 8.36 2.19
C PHE A 88 2.34 7.21 3.16
N SER A 89 3.18 7.13 4.18
CA SER A 89 3.22 5.97 5.08
C SER A 89 2.04 5.75 6.02
N ASP A 90 1.18 6.76 6.23
CA ASP A 90 0.17 6.80 7.30
C ASP A 90 0.74 6.34 8.67
N ALA A 91 1.89 6.91 9.04
CA ALA A 91 2.72 6.43 10.14
C ALA A 91 2.14 6.81 11.51
N HIS A 92 1.74 5.78 12.26
CA HIS A 92 1.28 5.89 13.65
C HIS A 92 2.36 5.47 14.68
N SER A 93 3.60 5.27 14.22
CA SER A 93 4.73 4.96 15.08
C SER A 93 6.03 5.34 14.39
N PHE A 94 7.04 5.68 15.19
CA PHE A 94 8.36 6.13 14.72
C PHE A 94 9.24 5.01 14.15
N TRP A 95 8.77 3.76 14.14
CA TRP A 95 9.58 2.62 13.73
C TRP A 95 9.92 2.68 12.22
N PRO A 96 11.15 2.34 11.79
CA PRO A 96 11.56 2.42 10.38
C PRO A 96 10.72 1.57 9.41
N TRP A 97 10.16 0.45 9.86
CA TRP A 97 9.23 -0.37 9.06
C TRP A 97 7.79 0.18 9.03
N ARG A 98 7.58 1.41 9.54
CA ARG A 98 6.30 2.11 9.57
C ARG A 98 6.44 3.50 8.95
N ILE A 99 7.33 4.34 9.48
CA ILE A 99 7.59 5.66 8.90
C ILE A 99 8.34 5.52 7.57
N GLY A 100 7.85 6.16 6.52
CA GLY A 100 8.48 6.11 5.20
C GLY A 100 8.39 4.76 4.48
N ARG A 101 7.55 3.81 4.93
CA ARG A 101 7.25 2.58 4.16
C ARG A 101 6.59 2.86 2.81
N GLU A 102 5.96 4.03 2.71
CA GLU A 102 5.43 4.64 1.49
C GLU A 102 5.85 6.12 1.49
N ALA A 103 6.22 6.62 0.33
CA ALA A 103 6.75 7.97 0.18
C ALA A 103 6.57 8.51 -1.23
N THR A 104 6.55 9.83 -1.35
CA THR A 104 6.56 10.53 -2.63
C THR A 104 7.91 11.22 -2.82
N VAL A 105 8.56 10.97 -3.97
CA VAL A 105 9.83 11.61 -4.33
C VAL A 105 9.52 12.88 -5.09
N PHE A 106 9.96 14.00 -4.54
CA PHE A 106 9.82 15.30 -5.15
C PHE A 106 11.16 15.83 -5.67
N GLU A 107 11.10 16.65 -6.72
CA GLU A 107 12.24 17.35 -7.31
C GLU A 107 11.89 18.83 -7.49
N PHE A 108 12.55 19.68 -6.70
CA PHE A 108 12.40 21.14 -6.74
C PHE A 108 13.74 21.81 -6.45
N LYS A 109 13.88 23.07 -6.88
CA LYS A 109 15.10 23.87 -6.64
C LYS A 109 15.31 24.16 -5.16
N GLU A 110 14.22 24.45 -4.43
CA GLU A 110 14.23 24.79 -3.02
C GLU A 110 13.06 24.10 -2.31
N LEU A 111 13.32 23.51 -1.14
CA LEU A 111 12.30 22.89 -0.30
C LEU A 111 11.56 23.98 0.47
N THR A 112 10.40 24.39 -0.05
CA THR A 112 9.46 25.29 0.62
C THR A 112 8.07 24.67 0.63
N TYR A 113 7.22 25.09 1.57
CA TYR A 113 5.83 24.66 1.63
C TYR A 113 5.10 24.93 0.31
N ASP A 114 5.26 26.14 -0.24
CA ASP A 114 4.60 26.54 -1.49
C ASP A 114 5.02 25.66 -2.67
N ASN A 115 6.31 25.34 -2.79
CA ASN A 115 6.81 24.45 -3.85
C ASN A 115 6.27 23.02 -3.69
N LEU A 116 6.17 22.52 -2.45
CA LEU A 116 5.62 21.19 -2.17
C LEU A 116 4.13 21.11 -2.53
N ILE A 117 3.32 22.07 -2.05
CA ILE A 117 1.89 22.11 -2.34
C ILE A 117 1.64 22.31 -3.84
N LYS A 118 2.40 23.20 -4.50
CA LYS A 118 2.33 23.37 -5.95
C LYS A 118 2.67 22.08 -6.71
N ALA A 119 3.66 21.32 -6.26
CA ALA A 119 4.02 20.04 -6.87
C ALA A 119 2.89 19.02 -6.74
N ILE A 120 2.27 18.90 -5.56
CA ILE A 120 1.10 18.03 -5.35
C ILE A 120 -0.08 18.45 -6.24
N ARG A 121 -0.31 19.76 -6.39
CA ARG A 121 -1.44 20.29 -7.18
C ARG A 121 -1.27 20.12 -8.67
N THR A 122 -0.08 20.42 -9.18
CA THR A 122 0.18 20.52 -10.62
C THR A 122 0.89 19.30 -11.20
N GLY A 123 1.45 18.45 -10.33
CA GLY A 123 2.34 17.36 -10.70
C GLY A 123 3.75 17.82 -11.12
N ASN A 124 4.00 19.13 -11.21
CA ASN A 124 5.33 19.65 -11.55
C ASN A 124 6.26 19.53 -10.35
N GLY A 125 7.25 18.64 -10.46
CA GLY A 125 8.13 18.27 -9.36
C GLY A 125 7.75 16.97 -8.66
N LEU A 126 6.66 16.31 -9.03
CA LEU A 126 6.40 14.91 -8.64
C LEU A 126 7.21 13.96 -9.53
N LYS A 127 8.18 13.26 -8.96
CA LYS A 127 9.10 12.42 -9.75
C LYS A 127 8.63 10.98 -9.82
N GLU A 128 8.48 10.35 -8.66
CA GLU A 128 8.08 8.96 -8.51
C GLU A 128 7.45 8.72 -7.13
N THR A 129 6.74 7.61 -6.96
CA THR A 129 6.32 7.13 -5.64
C THR A 129 7.11 5.90 -5.22
N VAL A 130 7.28 5.74 -3.92
CA VAL A 130 7.76 4.52 -3.28
C VAL A 130 6.56 3.92 -2.57
N GLU A 131 6.20 2.71 -2.96
CA GLU A 131 4.98 2.02 -2.53
C GLU A 131 5.34 0.81 -1.68
N PHE A 132 4.39 0.36 -0.85
CA PHE A 132 4.42 -0.99 -0.33
C PHE A 132 3.70 -1.94 -1.31
N PHE A 133 3.95 -3.25 -1.19
CA PHE A 133 3.25 -4.24 -2.00
C PHE A 133 1.80 -4.41 -1.51
N PRO A 134 0.77 -4.11 -2.34
CA PRO A 134 -0.64 -4.19 -1.90
C PRO A 134 -1.05 -5.62 -1.52
N GLU A 135 -0.40 -6.64 -2.07
CA GLU A 135 -0.58 -8.05 -1.71
C GLU A 135 -0.28 -8.33 -0.25
N GLY A 136 0.57 -7.53 0.39
CA GLY A 136 0.81 -7.61 1.83
C GLY A 136 -0.41 -7.22 2.68
N GLY A 137 -1.39 -6.51 2.11
CA GLY A 137 -2.60 -6.06 2.80
C GLY A 137 -3.52 -7.19 3.24
N LYS A 138 -4.23 -6.98 4.37
CA LYS A 138 -5.12 -7.99 4.98
C LYS A 138 -6.33 -8.41 4.15
N TYR A 139 -6.72 -7.55 3.21
CA TYR A 139 -7.95 -7.68 2.42
C TYR A 139 -7.62 -7.47 0.95
N HIS A 140 -6.44 -7.87 0.49
CA HIS A 140 -6.06 -7.67 -0.91
C HIS A 140 -6.89 -8.58 -1.83
N PHE A 141 -6.85 -9.89 -1.58
CA PHE A 141 -7.62 -10.90 -2.33
C PHE A 141 -8.91 -11.31 -1.62
N ASP A 142 -9.77 -11.98 -2.39
CA ASP A 142 -11.05 -12.50 -1.93
C ASP A 142 -10.84 -13.82 -1.18
N GLY A 143 -11.67 -14.13 -0.19
CA GLY A 143 -11.55 -15.42 0.46
C GLY A 143 -12.29 -15.60 1.77
N HIS A 144 -12.04 -16.76 2.38
CA HIS A 144 -12.39 -17.07 3.77
C HIS A 144 -11.18 -17.71 4.45
N ARG A 145 -10.61 -17.01 5.44
CA ARG A 145 -9.41 -17.48 6.15
C ARG A 145 -9.62 -18.85 6.79
N ASN A 146 -10.79 -19.05 7.41
CA ASN A 146 -11.13 -20.29 8.12
C ASN A 146 -11.31 -21.48 7.18
N CYS A 147 -11.53 -21.22 5.89
CA CYS A 147 -11.64 -22.25 4.85
C CYS A 147 -10.33 -22.46 4.08
N GLY A 148 -9.33 -21.60 4.28
CA GLY A 148 -8.10 -21.59 3.50
C GLY A 148 -8.30 -21.24 2.02
N VAL A 149 -9.43 -20.61 1.67
CA VAL A 149 -9.76 -20.19 0.31
C VAL A 149 -9.29 -18.76 0.10
N CYS A 150 -8.40 -18.55 -0.87
CA CYS A 150 -7.90 -17.25 -1.30
C CYS A 150 -7.93 -17.22 -2.82
N PHE A 151 -8.69 -16.27 -3.38
CA PHE A 151 -8.95 -16.17 -4.81
C PHE A 151 -8.61 -14.78 -5.33
N SER A 152 -8.01 -14.75 -6.52
CA SER A 152 -8.01 -13.56 -7.36
C SER A 152 -9.44 -13.20 -7.79
N PRO A 153 -9.71 -11.96 -8.23
CA PRO A 153 -11.06 -11.59 -8.67
C PRO A 153 -11.61 -12.46 -9.79
N GLU A 154 -10.76 -12.91 -10.71
CA GLU A 154 -11.16 -13.81 -11.79
C GLU A 154 -11.62 -15.18 -11.26
N GLU A 155 -10.90 -15.74 -10.29
CA GLU A 155 -11.27 -17.00 -9.65
C GLU A 155 -12.57 -16.88 -8.85
N SER A 156 -12.77 -15.78 -8.13
CA SER A 156 -14.01 -15.49 -7.42
C SER A 156 -15.21 -15.44 -8.38
N LYS A 157 -15.06 -14.77 -9.53
CA LYS A 157 -16.10 -14.73 -10.57
C LYS A 157 -16.43 -16.14 -11.09
N LYS A 158 -15.41 -16.99 -11.34
CA LYS A 158 -15.61 -18.39 -11.77
C LYS A 158 -16.39 -19.23 -10.74
N HIS A 159 -16.27 -18.89 -9.45
CA HIS A 159 -16.99 -19.55 -8.36
C HIS A 159 -18.30 -18.83 -7.98
N ASN A 160 -18.81 -17.93 -8.83
CA ASN A 160 -20.02 -17.14 -8.57
C ASN A 160 -19.98 -16.39 -7.22
N LEU A 161 -18.79 -15.96 -6.79
CA LEU A 161 -18.53 -15.30 -5.51
C LEU A 161 -18.88 -16.16 -4.27
N ILE A 162 -18.99 -17.47 -4.42
CA ILE A 162 -19.32 -18.42 -3.35
C ILE A 162 -18.09 -19.25 -2.99
N CYS A 163 -17.82 -19.37 -1.68
CA CYS A 163 -16.76 -20.23 -1.18
C CYS A 163 -17.06 -21.71 -1.48
N PRO A 164 -16.17 -22.46 -2.14
CA PRO A 164 -16.42 -23.87 -2.48
C PRO A 164 -16.49 -24.78 -1.24
N VAL A 165 -15.90 -24.36 -0.12
CA VAL A 165 -15.82 -25.13 1.13
C VAL A 165 -17.07 -24.92 2.00
N CYS A 166 -17.36 -23.68 2.40
CA CYS A 166 -18.46 -23.39 3.32
C CYS A 166 -19.77 -22.97 2.65
N LYS A 167 -19.77 -22.79 1.32
CA LYS A 167 -20.91 -22.36 0.49
C LYS A 167 -21.50 -20.98 0.84
N LYS A 168 -20.80 -20.16 1.63
CA LYS A 168 -21.18 -18.78 1.93
C LYS A 168 -20.54 -17.81 0.91
N PRO A 169 -21.10 -16.58 0.74
CA PRO A 169 -20.46 -15.53 -0.06
C PRO A 169 -19.04 -15.23 0.43
N LEU A 170 -18.10 -15.04 -0.50
CA LEU A 170 -16.70 -14.70 -0.22
C LEU A 170 -16.58 -13.31 0.42
N THR A 171 -15.61 -13.14 1.31
CA THR A 171 -15.18 -11.79 1.70
C THR A 171 -14.41 -11.19 0.52
N LEU A 172 -15.01 -10.20 -0.15
CA LEU A 172 -14.38 -9.52 -1.29
C LEU A 172 -13.30 -8.53 -0.83
N GLY A 173 -12.13 -8.62 -1.45
CA GLY A 173 -10.95 -7.81 -1.20
C GLY A 173 -10.90 -6.52 -2.05
N VAL A 174 -9.77 -5.81 -1.90
CA VAL A 174 -9.49 -4.54 -2.56
C VAL A 174 -9.27 -4.74 -4.05
N GLU A 175 -8.56 -5.79 -4.47
CA GLU A 175 -8.32 -6.06 -5.89
C GLU A 175 -9.62 -6.34 -6.65
N PHE A 176 -10.60 -6.99 -6.00
CA PHE A 176 -11.94 -7.16 -6.57
C PHE A 176 -12.68 -5.83 -6.71
N ARG A 177 -12.54 -4.93 -5.72
CA ARG A 177 -13.15 -3.60 -5.78
C ARG A 177 -12.54 -2.74 -6.89
N VAL A 178 -11.22 -2.80 -7.08
CA VAL A 178 -10.56 -2.19 -8.25
C VAL A 178 -11.13 -2.77 -9.54
N GLU A 179 -11.24 -4.10 -9.64
CA GLU A 179 -11.81 -4.78 -10.80
C GLU A 179 -13.26 -4.36 -11.11
N GLN A 180 -14.08 -4.07 -10.08
CA GLN A 180 -15.44 -3.58 -10.27
C GLN A 180 -15.51 -2.18 -10.86
N LEU A 181 -14.60 -1.29 -10.47
CA LEU A 181 -14.57 0.11 -10.93
C LEU A 181 -13.67 0.30 -12.16
N ALA A 182 -12.85 -0.68 -12.50
CA ALA A 182 -11.86 -0.57 -13.54
C ALA A 182 -12.47 -0.26 -14.91
N THR A 183 -11.95 0.79 -15.53
CA THR A 183 -12.23 1.19 -16.92
C THR A 183 -11.16 0.70 -17.90
N ARG A 184 -10.08 0.09 -17.38
CA ARG A 184 -8.99 -0.51 -18.16
C ARG A 184 -8.68 -1.91 -17.69
N HIS A 185 -8.20 -2.72 -18.63
CA HIS A 185 -7.61 -4.01 -18.33
C HIS A 185 -6.30 -3.85 -17.53
N PRO A 186 -5.95 -4.84 -16.70
CA PRO A 186 -4.67 -4.87 -15.99
C PRO A 186 -3.47 -4.64 -16.93
N GLY A 187 -2.46 -3.91 -16.45
CA GLY A 187 -1.23 -3.61 -17.19
C GLY A 187 -1.32 -2.45 -18.19
N LYS A 188 -2.52 -1.90 -18.46
CA LYS A 188 -2.66 -0.67 -19.26
C LYS A 188 -2.42 0.57 -18.39
N LYS A 189 -1.40 1.35 -18.72
CA LYS A 189 -1.08 2.63 -18.07
C LYS A 189 -1.68 3.83 -18.83
N PRO A 190 -2.08 4.92 -18.16
CA PRO A 190 -2.39 6.18 -18.82
C PRO A 190 -1.12 6.88 -19.31
N ASP A 191 -1.27 7.85 -20.22
CA ASP A 191 -0.14 8.65 -20.72
C ASP A 191 0.48 9.52 -19.63
N SER A 192 -0.29 9.87 -18.59
CA SER A 192 0.14 10.61 -17.40
C SER A 192 0.86 9.75 -16.35
N ALA A 193 1.03 8.43 -16.58
CA ALA A 193 1.62 7.52 -15.62
C ALA A 193 3.07 7.91 -15.26
N ARG A 194 3.33 8.03 -13.96
CA ARG A 194 4.68 8.27 -13.41
C ARG A 194 5.32 6.97 -12.95
N PRO A 195 6.67 6.90 -12.89
CA PRO A 195 7.36 5.76 -12.31
C PRO A 195 7.01 5.56 -10.82
N PHE A 196 7.14 4.33 -10.35
CA PHE A 196 7.04 3.98 -8.95
C PHE A 196 7.98 2.81 -8.62
N LYS A 197 8.25 2.61 -7.34
CA LYS A 197 9.03 1.47 -6.83
C LYS A 197 8.33 0.85 -5.64
N SER A 198 8.02 -0.44 -5.72
CA SER A 198 7.52 -1.19 -4.56
C SER A 198 8.68 -1.73 -3.73
N LEU A 199 8.71 -1.43 -2.44
CA LEU A 199 9.77 -1.85 -1.53
C LEU A 199 9.19 -2.48 -0.25
N ILE A 200 9.84 -3.54 0.21
CA ILE A 200 9.72 -4.03 1.59
C ILE A 200 10.74 -3.26 2.46
N PRO A 201 10.35 -2.77 3.65
CA PRO A 201 11.27 -2.10 4.56
C PRO A 201 12.48 -2.95 4.94
N LEU A 202 13.64 -2.31 5.12
CA LEU A 202 14.92 -2.98 5.37
C LEU A 202 14.87 -3.89 6.62
N MET A 203 14.22 -3.42 7.67
CA MET A 203 14.06 -4.20 8.90
C MET A 203 13.24 -5.48 8.69
N GLU A 204 12.25 -5.47 7.79
CA GLU A 204 11.47 -6.66 7.46
C GLU A 204 12.29 -7.67 6.64
N LEU A 205 13.11 -7.17 5.69
CA LEU A 205 14.06 -8.02 4.93
C LEU A 205 15.07 -8.71 5.86
N ILE A 206 15.67 -7.96 6.79
CA ILE A 206 16.62 -8.51 7.77
C ILE A 206 15.92 -9.55 8.64
N SER A 207 14.73 -9.24 9.14
CA SER A 207 13.94 -10.12 10.00
C SER A 207 13.57 -11.44 9.33
N ALA A 208 13.27 -11.42 8.03
CA ALA A 208 12.97 -12.61 7.27
C ALA A 208 14.15 -13.60 7.21
N ILE A 209 15.39 -13.06 7.18
CA ILE A 209 16.61 -13.87 7.13
C ILE A 209 17.00 -14.38 8.51
N THR A 210 16.93 -13.52 9.52
CA THR A 210 17.30 -13.87 10.90
C THR A 210 16.28 -14.77 11.57
N LYS A 211 15.06 -14.88 11.02
CA LYS A 211 13.93 -15.64 11.56
C LYS A 211 13.60 -15.25 13.01
N SER A 212 13.80 -13.98 13.35
CA SER A 212 13.49 -13.39 14.65
C SER A 212 12.43 -12.29 14.51
N SER A 213 11.97 -11.75 15.64
CA SER A 213 11.12 -10.54 15.63
C SER A 213 11.84 -9.38 14.94
N VAL A 214 11.09 -8.59 14.16
CA VAL A 214 11.56 -7.36 13.51
C VAL A 214 12.30 -6.47 14.51
N SER A 215 11.81 -6.34 15.74
CA SER A 215 12.40 -5.50 16.79
C SER A 215 13.59 -6.10 17.54
N SER A 216 14.09 -7.28 17.14
CA SER A 216 15.19 -7.95 17.86
C SER A 216 16.51 -7.17 17.81
N GLN A 217 17.29 -7.24 18.90
CA GLN A 217 18.61 -6.58 18.99
C GLN A 217 19.55 -7.00 17.86
N LYS A 218 19.47 -8.26 17.43
CA LYS A 218 20.24 -8.78 16.28
C LYS A 218 19.91 -8.02 14.99
N ASN A 219 18.62 -7.81 14.71
CA ASN A 219 18.19 -7.09 13.49
C ASN A 219 18.60 -5.62 13.56
N TRP A 220 18.42 -4.99 14.72
CA TRP A 220 18.85 -3.62 14.94
C TRP A 220 20.35 -3.42 14.74
N LYS A 221 21.19 -4.34 15.22
CA LYS A 221 22.64 -4.26 15.01
C LYS A 221 22.97 -4.21 13.51
N ILE A 222 22.41 -5.12 12.72
CA ILE A 222 22.63 -5.19 11.27
C ILE A 222 22.09 -3.92 10.59
N PHE A 223 20.88 -3.49 10.96
CA PHE A 223 20.26 -2.28 10.42
C PHE A 223 21.16 -1.05 10.67
N TYR A 224 21.60 -0.82 11.90
CA TYR A 224 22.46 0.32 12.22
C TYR A 224 23.83 0.25 11.54
N GLU A 225 24.40 -0.95 11.38
CA GLU A 225 25.65 -1.11 10.61
C GLU A 225 25.46 -0.69 9.15
N LEU A 226 24.36 -1.06 8.50
CA LEU A 226 24.05 -0.62 7.14
C LEU A 226 23.78 0.90 7.08
N ILE A 227 22.95 1.43 7.97
CA ILE A 227 22.65 2.87 8.02
C ILE A 227 23.92 3.70 8.28
N LYS A 228 24.82 3.24 9.17
CA LYS A 228 26.08 3.93 9.45
C LYS A 228 26.97 4.05 8.21
N ASN A 229 26.97 3.04 7.33
CA ASN A 229 27.83 3.01 6.14
C ASN A 229 27.17 3.70 4.92
N PHE A 230 25.84 3.71 4.83
CA PHE A 230 25.12 4.18 3.66
C PHE A 230 24.21 5.39 3.93
N GLY A 231 24.17 5.90 5.15
CA GLY A 231 23.46 7.12 5.56
C GLY A 231 21.99 6.91 5.94
N ASN A 232 21.18 6.32 5.05
CA ASN A 232 19.75 6.12 5.30
C ASN A 232 19.19 4.85 4.62
N GLU A 233 17.99 4.44 5.05
CA GLU A 233 17.33 3.23 4.58
C GLU A 233 17.07 3.24 3.09
N PHE A 234 16.55 4.33 2.52
CA PHE A 234 16.31 4.41 1.08
C PHE A 234 17.60 4.26 0.27
N ASN A 235 18.72 4.81 0.73
CA ASN A 235 19.99 4.64 0.06
C ASN A 235 20.46 3.17 0.10
N VAL A 236 20.29 2.50 1.25
CA VAL A 236 20.54 1.06 1.38
C VAL A 236 19.62 0.26 0.47
N LEU A 237 18.34 0.61 0.38
CA LEU A 237 17.38 -0.13 -0.40
C LEU A 237 17.46 0.15 -1.89
N LEU A 238 17.94 1.31 -2.34
CA LEU A 238 17.86 1.73 -3.76
C LEU A 238 19.20 1.83 -4.47
N ASN A 239 20.26 2.31 -3.80
CA ASN A 239 21.46 2.77 -4.52
C ASN A 239 22.77 2.10 -4.06
N ALA A 240 22.89 1.71 -2.79
CA ALA A 240 24.13 1.19 -2.22
C ALA A 240 24.65 -0.05 -3.01
N PRO A 241 25.94 -0.17 -3.34
CA PRO A 241 26.44 -1.34 -4.08
C PRO A 241 26.16 -2.65 -3.33
N ILE A 242 25.67 -3.67 -4.06
CA ILE A 242 25.29 -4.96 -3.47
C ILE A 242 26.51 -5.66 -2.85
N ASP A 243 27.68 -5.59 -3.48
CA ASP A 243 28.92 -6.15 -2.93
C ASP A 243 29.31 -5.51 -1.59
N SER A 244 29.15 -4.19 -1.45
CA SER A 244 29.41 -3.49 -0.19
C SER A 244 28.42 -3.89 0.91
N ILE A 245 27.13 -4.05 0.56
CA ILE A 245 26.12 -4.56 1.50
C ILE A 245 26.49 -5.97 1.97
N LYS A 246 26.92 -6.83 1.04
CA LYS A 246 27.36 -8.19 1.32
C LYS A 246 28.54 -8.22 2.30
N SER A 247 29.54 -7.36 2.10
CA SER A 247 30.70 -7.27 3.00
C SER A 247 30.35 -6.81 4.42
N ILE A 248 29.36 -5.91 4.58
CA ILE A 248 28.96 -5.38 5.90
C ILE A 248 28.01 -6.34 6.62
N SER A 249 27.10 -6.99 5.89
CA SER A 249 26.03 -7.78 6.45
C SER A 249 26.24 -9.28 6.21
N ASN A 250 25.72 -9.82 5.10
CA ASN A 250 26.01 -11.15 4.55
C ASN A 250 25.36 -11.33 3.18
N ASP A 251 25.71 -12.43 2.51
CA ASP A 251 25.20 -12.83 1.19
C ASP A 251 23.67 -12.85 1.10
N LYS A 252 22.98 -13.34 2.12
CA LYS A 252 21.51 -13.47 2.09
C LYS A 252 20.82 -12.11 2.17
N ILE A 253 21.34 -11.19 2.99
CA ILE A 253 20.78 -9.84 3.12
C ILE A 253 21.00 -9.06 1.82
N ALA A 254 22.19 -9.19 1.23
CA ALA A 254 22.50 -8.59 -0.06
C ALA A 254 21.56 -9.10 -1.17
N ASP A 255 21.32 -10.42 -1.24
CA ASP A 255 20.35 -11.02 -2.18
C ASP A 255 18.93 -10.49 -1.98
N TYR A 256 18.43 -10.44 -0.74
CA TYR A 256 17.06 -9.96 -0.48
C TYR A 256 16.91 -8.49 -0.84
N ILE A 257 17.91 -7.65 -0.57
CA ILE A 257 17.89 -6.24 -0.97
C ILE A 257 17.95 -6.12 -2.49
N GLU A 258 18.78 -6.90 -3.18
CA GLU A 258 18.84 -6.89 -4.65
C GLU A 258 17.50 -7.32 -5.27
N ARG A 259 16.84 -8.34 -4.72
CA ARG A 259 15.53 -8.79 -5.19
C ARG A 259 14.43 -7.77 -4.88
N ASN A 260 14.51 -7.08 -3.74
CA ASN A 260 13.60 -6.00 -3.39
C ASN A 260 13.72 -4.84 -4.40
N ARG A 261 14.95 -4.41 -4.71
CA ARG A 261 15.24 -3.38 -5.73
C ARG A 261 14.65 -3.68 -7.08
N ASN A 262 14.78 -4.94 -7.49
CA ASN A 262 14.37 -5.41 -8.81
C ASN A 262 12.93 -5.93 -8.84
N GLN A 263 12.15 -5.76 -7.76
CA GLN A 263 10.77 -6.25 -7.65
C GLN A 263 10.62 -7.75 -7.95
N LYS A 264 11.62 -8.55 -7.55
CA LYS A 264 11.67 -10.01 -7.76
C LYS A 264 11.16 -10.81 -6.55
N ILE A 265 10.65 -10.13 -5.52
CA ILE A 265 10.05 -10.79 -4.35
C ILE A 265 8.56 -10.96 -4.64
N LYS A 266 8.11 -12.22 -4.68
CA LYS A 266 6.70 -12.54 -4.85
C LYS A 266 5.99 -12.44 -3.50
N PHE A 267 4.67 -12.29 -3.53
CA PHE A 267 3.85 -12.31 -2.34
C PHE A 267 2.86 -13.47 -2.39
N LYS A 268 2.63 -14.08 -1.23
CA LYS A 268 1.36 -14.75 -0.95
C LYS A 268 0.38 -13.66 -0.51
N PRO A 269 -0.69 -13.40 -1.28
CA PRO A 269 -1.59 -12.30 -0.99
C PRO A 269 -2.36 -12.53 0.32
N GLY A 270 -2.61 -11.45 1.03
CA GLY A 270 -3.50 -11.44 2.20
C GLY A 270 -4.97 -11.40 1.81
N PHE A 271 -5.81 -11.94 2.68
CA PHE A 271 -7.25 -12.08 2.47
C PHE A 271 -7.97 -12.26 3.81
N ASP A 272 -9.24 -11.83 3.87
CA ASP A 272 -10.15 -12.06 5.01
C ASP A 272 -9.53 -11.74 6.40
N GLY A 273 -8.72 -10.67 6.49
CA GLY A 273 -8.12 -10.19 7.73
C GLY A 273 -6.71 -10.73 8.01
N GLU A 274 -6.20 -11.65 7.19
CA GLU A 274 -4.83 -12.16 7.27
C GLU A 274 -3.89 -11.37 6.36
N TYR A 275 -2.76 -10.89 6.91
CA TYR A 275 -1.74 -10.21 6.12
C TYR A 275 -1.11 -11.16 5.09
N GLY A 276 -0.82 -10.61 3.92
CA GLY A 276 0.03 -11.26 2.94
C GLY A 276 1.45 -11.41 3.45
N LYS A 277 2.21 -12.28 2.80
CA LYS A 277 3.59 -12.59 3.19
C LYS A 277 4.51 -12.57 1.97
N PRO A 278 5.63 -11.85 2.03
CA PRO A 278 6.66 -11.96 1.01
C PRO A 278 7.24 -13.38 1.00
N LEU A 279 7.45 -13.90 -0.20
CA LEU A 279 8.01 -15.21 -0.48
C LEU A 279 9.45 -15.02 -0.91
N PHE A 280 10.36 -15.29 0.02
CA PHE A 280 11.77 -15.12 -0.23
C PHE A 280 12.45 -16.39 -0.73
N GLU A 281 11.94 -17.58 -0.44
CA GLU A 281 12.51 -18.81 -0.99
C GLU A 281 11.87 -19.19 -2.33
N ASP A 282 12.67 -19.64 -3.29
CA ASP A 282 12.18 -20.03 -4.63
C ASP A 282 11.22 -21.22 -4.56
N LYS A 283 11.44 -22.15 -3.63
CA LYS A 283 10.55 -23.28 -3.40
C LYS A 283 9.16 -22.82 -2.95
N GLU A 284 9.09 -21.90 -2.00
CA GLU A 284 7.83 -21.33 -1.51
C GLU A 284 7.09 -20.57 -2.63
N SER A 285 7.85 -19.85 -3.47
CA SER A 285 7.34 -19.15 -4.65
C SER A 285 6.75 -20.11 -5.69
N GLN A 286 7.46 -21.20 -6.00
CA GLN A 286 7.02 -22.20 -6.97
C GLN A 286 5.81 -22.99 -6.47
N GLU A 287 5.77 -23.37 -5.20
CA GLU A 287 4.62 -24.07 -4.61
C GLU A 287 3.37 -23.19 -4.57
N THR A 288 3.53 -21.91 -4.22
CA THR A 288 2.42 -20.95 -4.25
C THR A 288 1.92 -20.75 -5.68
N GLN A 289 2.82 -20.58 -6.65
CA GLN A 289 2.44 -20.48 -8.07
C GLN A 289 1.74 -21.74 -8.56
N LYS A 290 2.21 -22.94 -8.17
CA LYS A 290 1.55 -24.21 -8.50
C LYS A 290 0.16 -24.30 -7.89
N ARG A 291 -0.07 -23.80 -6.67
CA ARG A 291 -1.41 -23.78 -6.05
C ARG A 291 -2.34 -22.81 -6.77
N LEU A 292 -1.87 -21.59 -7.05
CA LEU A 292 -2.61 -20.59 -7.84
C LEU A 292 -2.91 -21.09 -9.26
N ASN A 293 -2.02 -21.87 -9.86
CA ASN A 293 -2.23 -22.47 -11.19
C ASN A 293 -3.06 -23.77 -11.13
N ALA A 294 -3.04 -24.50 -10.00
CA ALA A 294 -3.86 -25.70 -9.82
C ALA A 294 -5.34 -25.35 -9.61
N SER A 295 -5.65 -24.20 -9.00
CA SER A 295 -6.99 -23.62 -8.99
C SER A 295 -7.43 -23.08 -10.36
N GLN A 296 -6.51 -22.94 -11.33
CA GLN A 296 -6.79 -22.59 -12.73
C GLN A 296 -7.08 -23.79 -13.65
N LYS A 297 -7.04 -25.05 -13.16
CA LYS A 297 -7.29 -26.20 -14.04
C LYS A 297 -8.72 -26.17 -14.60
N SER A 298 -8.81 -26.10 -15.92
CA SER A 298 -10.05 -26.10 -16.71
C SER A 298 -10.81 -27.41 -16.57
N LEU A 299 -12.13 -27.33 -16.76
CA LEU A 299 -13.16 -28.40 -16.83
C LEU A 299 -12.85 -29.64 -17.72
N ASN A 300 -11.67 -29.76 -18.32
CA ASN A 300 -11.27 -30.94 -19.09
C ASN A 300 -10.58 -32.03 -18.23
N GLU A 301 -10.47 -31.84 -16.91
CA GLU A 301 -9.95 -32.87 -15.99
C GLU A 301 -11.02 -33.45 -15.03
N PHE A 302 -12.31 -33.28 -15.35
CA PHE A 302 -13.43 -33.99 -14.72
C PHE A 302 -14.30 -34.66 -15.77
#